data_AF-A0AAN8NAU4-F1
#
_entry.id   AF-A0AAN8NAU4-F1
#
_cell.length_a   1.000
_cell.length_b   1.000
_cell.length_c   1.000
_cell.angle_alpha   90.00
_cell.angle_beta   90.00
_cell.angle_gamma   90.00
#
_symmetry.space_group_name_H-M   'P 1'
#
loop_
_entity.id
_entity.type
_entity.pdbx_description
1 polymer ?
#
loop_
_entity_poly.entity_id
_entity_poly.type
_entity_poly.pdbx_seq_one_letter_code
_entity_poly.pdbx_strand_id
1 'polypeptide(L)'
;MIFSGLNRQTDDLDFVGTQEALFAFYNAASRDKRFRSDESVVWFFDVAVDGESFTVPMEFLLEGMDVDRVMSPEPFEGGFKASLLDLAIQKARAYQGRGSHKDINDFEAIILTMAARAENFARLALEYSVREALQEAAIDAGARTRTALNEML
;
A
#
# COMPACT_ATOMS: atom_id res chain seq x y z
N MET A 1 -8.60 -5.85 -1.93
CA MET A 1 -7.97 -4.98 -0.92
C MET A 1 -9.09 -4.40 -0.08
N ILE A 2 -9.11 -4.65 1.23
CA ILE A 2 -10.31 -4.49 2.08
C ILE A 2 -10.81 -3.03 2.14
N PHE A 3 -9.94 -2.04 1.88
CA PHE A 3 -10.23 -0.65 2.26
C PHE A 3 -10.35 0.37 1.13
N SER A 4 -10.21 -0.05 -0.14
CA SER A 4 -10.09 0.85 -1.29
C SER A 4 -11.14 0.60 -2.39
N GLY A 5 -12.00 -0.39 -2.25
CA GLY A 5 -12.98 -0.76 -3.30
C GLY A 5 -12.39 -1.59 -4.44
N LEU A 6 -11.12 -2.01 -4.31
CA LEU A 6 -10.47 -2.95 -5.23
C LEU A 6 -10.99 -4.36 -4.94
N ASN A 7 -11.79 -4.89 -5.86
CA ASN A 7 -12.46 -6.20 -5.74
C ASN A 7 -11.52 -7.39 -6.06
N ARG A 8 -10.34 -7.39 -5.43
CA ARG A 8 -9.32 -8.44 -5.53
C ARG A 8 -9.00 -8.98 -4.14
N GLN A 9 -9.00 -10.30 -3.98
CA GLN A 9 -8.52 -10.94 -2.76
C GLN A 9 -7.01 -10.69 -2.60
N THR A 10 -6.60 -10.41 -1.36
CA THR A 10 -5.19 -10.28 -0.98
C THR A 10 -4.99 -11.15 0.24
N ASP A 11 -3.82 -11.78 0.32
CA ASP A 11 -3.53 -12.80 1.33
C ASP A 11 -2.57 -12.26 2.41
N ASP A 12 -2.03 -11.06 2.21
CA ASP A 12 -1.01 -10.37 2.98
C ASP A 12 -1.51 -9.02 3.55
N LEU A 13 -0.85 -8.55 4.61
CA LEU A 13 -1.04 -7.22 5.19
C LEU A 13 0.27 -6.44 5.25
N ASP A 14 0.28 -5.26 4.61
CA ASP A 14 1.42 -4.35 4.63
C ASP A 14 1.18 -3.22 5.65
N PHE A 15 2.16 -3.00 6.53
CA PHE A 15 2.14 -1.93 7.52
C PHE A 15 3.30 -0.98 7.29
N VAL A 16 3.02 0.32 7.29
CA VAL A 16 4.04 1.36 7.23
C VAL A 16 4.14 2.03 8.61
N GLY A 17 5.36 2.21 9.11
CA GLY A 17 5.57 2.87 10.39
C GLY A 17 6.97 3.46 10.53
N THR A 18 7.14 4.34 11.52
CA THR A 18 8.47 4.83 11.92
C THR A 18 9.26 3.72 12.61
N GLN A 19 10.58 3.88 12.69
CA GLN A 19 11.45 2.90 13.35
C GLN A 19 11.01 2.63 14.80
N GLU A 20 10.62 3.68 15.53
CA GLU A 20 10.15 3.59 16.90
C GLU A 20 8.83 2.80 17.01
N ALA A 21 7.90 3.04 16.07
CA ALA A 21 6.62 2.35 16.04
C ALA A 21 6.78 0.86 15.71
N LEU A 22 7.62 0.53 14.72
CA LEU A 22 7.92 -0.85 14.35
C LEU A 22 8.65 -1.59 15.48
N PHE A 23 9.62 -0.93 16.14
CA PHE A 23 10.29 -1.49 17.30
C PHE A 23 9.32 -1.74 18.48
N ALA A 24 8.40 -0.81 18.75
CA ALA A 24 7.37 -0.99 19.76
C ALA A 24 6.46 -2.19 19.42
N PHE A 25 6.07 -2.34 18.15
CA PHE A 25 5.32 -3.48 17.66
C PHE A 25 6.09 -4.79 17.88
N TYR A 26 7.35 -4.91 17.45
CA TYR A 26 8.14 -6.14 17.60
C TYR A 26 8.28 -6.58 19.07
N ASN A 27 8.44 -5.62 19.98
CA ASN A 27 8.50 -5.91 21.41
C ASN A 27 7.16 -6.39 21.99
N ALA A 28 6.04 -5.90 21.46
CA ALA A 28 4.71 -6.35 21.88
C ALA A 28 4.38 -7.72 21.26
N ALA A 29 4.61 -7.88 19.96
CA ALA A 29 4.31 -9.08 19.18
C ALA A 29 5.10 -10.30 19.66
N SER A 30 6.39 -10.14 20.00
CA SER A 30 7.22 -11.22 20.56
C SER A 30 6.70 -11.82 21.88
N ARG A 31 5.76 -11.15 22.56
CA ARG A 31 5.14 -11.60 23.82
C ARG A 31 3.75 -12.22 23.61
N ASP A 32 3.24 -12.20 22.38
CA ASP A 32 1.91 -12.72 22.04
C ASP A 32 2.05 -13.94 21.14
N LYS A 33 1.58 -15.09 21.63
CA LYS A 33 1.68 -16.39 20.95
C LYS A 33 0.98 -16.45 19.59
N ARG A 34 0.11 -15.49 19.28
CA ARG A 34 -0.55 -15.39 17.97
C ARG A 34 0.39 -14.86 16.90
N PHE A 35 1.48 -14.21 17.29
CA PHE A 35 2.49 -13.72 16.36
C PHE A 35 3.67 -14.68 16.29
N ARG A 36 4.16 -14.89 15.07
CA ARG A 36 5.37 -15.65 14.79
C ARG A 36 6.22 -14.86 13.79
N SER A 37 7.53 -14.95 13.87
CA SER A 37 8.44 -14.41 12.85
C SER A 37 9.29 -15.52 12.28
N ASP A 38 9.65 -15.44 11.00
CA ASP A 38 10.67 -16.32 10.41
C ASP A 38 12.07 -15.69 10.47
N GLU A 39 13.08 -16.43 9.97
CA GLU A 39 14.47 -15.98 9.93
C GLU A 39 14.70 -14.76 9.02
N SER A 40 13.76 -14.49 8.10
CA SER A 40 13.76 -13.31 7.22
C SER A 40 12.98 -12.11 7.79
N VAL A 41 12.56 -12.18 9.06
CA VAL A 41 11.82 -11.11 9.76
C VAL A 41 10.43 -10.87 9.16
N VAL A 42 9.92 -11.80 8.36
CA VAL A 42 8.51 -11.80 7.96
C VAL A 42 7.69 -12.21 9.18
N TRP A 43 6.69 -11.41 9.50
CA TRP A 43 5.79 -11.70 10.62
C TRP A 43 4.54 -12.42 10.11
N PHE A 44 3.99 -13.25 10.97
CA PHE A 44 2.81 -14.05 10.71
C PHE A 44 1.86 -13.88 11.90
N PHE A 45 0.58 -13.68 11.62
CA PHE A 45 -0.47 -13.62 12.62
C PHE A 45 -1.44 -14.79 12.46
N ASP A 46 -1.53 -15.62 13.50
CA ASP A 46 -2.44 -16.75 13.54
C ASP A 46 -3.81 -16.32 14.03
N VAL A 47 -4.79 -16.49 13.15
CA VAL A 47 -6.20 -16.19 13.40
C VAL A 47 -6.95 -17.51 13.56
N ALA A 48 -7.79 -17.57 14.59
CA ALA A 48 -8.74 -18.67 14.79
C ALA A 48 -10.16 -18.11 14.91
N VAL A 49 -11.03 -18.47 13.96
CA VAL A 49 -12.43 -18.02 13.91
C VAL A 49 -13.29 -19.23 13.59
N ASP A 50 -14.36 -19.46 14.37
CA ASP A 50 -15.35 -20.52 14.16
C ASP A 50 -14.78 -21.94 13.98
N GLY A 51 -13.64 -22.23 14.62
CA GLY A 51 -12.98 -23.53 14.54
C GLY A 51 -12.05 -23.72 13.34
N GLU A 52 -11.94 -22.72 12.46
CA GLU A 52 -10.94 -22.67 11.41
C GLU A 52 -9.74 -21.83 11.85
N SER A 53 -8.54 -22.23 11.43
CA SER A 53 -7.29 -21.51 11.70
C SER A 53 -6.60 -21.15 10.39
N PHE A 54 -6.22 -19.89 10.24
CA PHE A 54 -5.42 -19.41 9.11
C PHE A 54 -4.32 -18.48 9.60
N THR A 55 -3.26 -18.39 8.80
CA THR A 55 -2.11 -17.53 9.08
C THR A 55 -2.09 -16.39 8.08
N VAL A 56 -1.96 -15.17 8.60
CA VAL A 56 -1.86 -13.94 7.79
C VAL A 56 -0.39 -13.49 7.78
N PRO A 57 0.30 -13.55 6.63
CA PRO A 57 1.59 -12.90 6.44
C PRO A 57 1.46 -11.38 6.63
N MET A 58 2.43 -10.80 7.33
CA MET A 58 2.52 -9.38 7.63
C MET A 58 3.88 -8.86 7.21
N GLU A 59 3.88 -7.82 6.38
CA GLU A 59 5.06 -7.08 5.97
C GLU A 59 5.10 -5.73 6.69
N PHE A 60 6.28 -5.35 7.18
CA PHE A 60 6.49 -4.09 7.91
C PHE A 60 7.53 -3.26 7.17
N LEU A 61 7.09 -2.12 6.66
CA LEU A 61 7.86 -1.22 5.81
C LEU A 61 8.24 0.04 6.62
N LEU A 62 9.53 0.35 6.65
CA LEU A 62 10.04 1.53 7.34
C LEU A 62 9.76 2.79 6.52
N GLU A 63 9.03 3.72 7.14
CA GLU A 63 8.74 5.03 6.53
C GLU A 63 10.02 5.83 6.27
N GLY A 64 10.18 6.33 5.04
CA GLY A 64 11.34 7.10 4.60
C GLY A 64 12.55 6.24 4.20
N MET A 65 12.45 4.92 4.28
CA MET A 65 13.48 3.99 3.82
C MET A 65 12.92 3.00 2.80
N ASP A 66 11.95 2.17 3.19
CA ASP A 66 11.37 1.15 2.32
C ASP A 66 10.24 1.74 1.46
N VAL A 67 9.51 2.69 2.02
CA VAL A 67 8.43 3.42 1.35
C VAL A 67 8.50 4.90 1.66
N ASP A 68 7.91 5.71 0.79
CA ASP A 68 7.72 7.12 1.09
C ASP A 68 6.88 7.33 2.33
N ARG A 69 7.03 8.53 2.89
CA ARG A 69 6.17 9.04 3.92
C ARG A 69 4.70 8.94 3.50
N VAL A 70 3.86 8.38 4.37
CA VAL A 70 2.41 8.38 4.15
C VAL A 70 1.91 9.80 4.34
N MET A 71 1.41 10.40 3.26
CA MET A 71 1.11 11.83 3.23
C MET A 71 -0.32 12.13 3.67
N SER A 72 -1.26 11.22 3.47
CA SER A 72 -2.67 11.43 3.80
C SER A 72 -3.30 10.16 4.36
N PRO A 73 -2.89 9.73 5.57
CA PRO A 73 -3.51 8.58 6.21
C PRO A 73 -4.99 8.85 6.47
N GLU A 74 -5.85 7.90 6.12
CA GLU A 74 -7.28 7.95 6.39
C GLU A 74 -7.59 7.19 7.69
N PRO A 75 -8.45 7.73 8.58
CA PRO A 75 -8.86 7.01 9.77
C PRO A 75 -9.64 5.74 9.44
N PHE A 76 -9.43 4.68 10.21
CA PHE A 76 -10.14 3.41 10.15
C PHE A 76 -10.40 2.87 11.58
N GLU A 77 -11.29 1.91 11.72
CA GLU A 77 -11.55 1.28 13.02
C GLU A 77 -10.27 0.64 13.57
N GLY A 78 -9.79 1.16 14.70
CA GLY A 78 -8.56 0.68 15.34
C GLY A 78 -7.25 1.21 14.76
N GLY A 79 -7.27 2.18 13.82
CA GLY A 79 -6.04 2.76 13.31
C GLY A 79 -6.19 3.69 12.11
N PHE A 80 -5.19 3.65 11.24
CA PHE A 80 -5.15 4.42 10.00
C PHE A 80 -4.84 3.49 8.83
N LYS A 81 -5.29 3.86 7.64
CA LYS A 81 -4.96 3.20 6.38
C LYS A 81 -4.38 4.23 5.40
N ALA A 82 -3.59 3.75 4.44
CA ALA A 82 -3.14 4.59 3.33
C ALA A 82 -4.32 5.07 2.48
N SER A 83 -4.30 6.33 2.06
CA SER A 83 -5.27 6.85 1.08
C SER A 83 -5.05 6.22 -0.30
N LEU A 84 -6.03 6.38 -1.21
CA LEU A 84 -5.84 5.98 -2.61
C LEU A 84 -4.65 6.72 -3.26
N LEU A 85 -4.41 7.97 -2.86
CA LEU A 85 -3.25 8.75 -3.31
C LEU A 85 -1.93 8.11 -2.89
N ASP A 86 -1.79 7.77 -1.59
CA ASP A 86 -0.59 7.14 -1.07
C ASP A 86 -0.34 5.79 -1.76
N LEU A 87 -1.41 5.00 -1.95
CA LEU A 87 -1.34 3.71 -2.65
C LEU A 87 -0.94 3.87 -4.13
N ALA A 88 -1.47 4.87 -4.84
CA ALA A 88 -1.10 5.13 -6.23
C ALA A 88 0.40 5.45 -6.36
N ILE A 89 0.93 6.30 -5.48
CA ILE A 89 2.36 6.65 -5.45
C ILE A 89 3.21 5.42 -5.15
N GLN A 90 2.84 4.65 -4.12
CA GLN A 90 3.57 3.44 -3.75
C GLN A 90 3.60 2.41 -4.89
N LYS A 91 2.48 2.18 -5.57
CA LYS A 91 2.44 1.23 -6.71
C LYS A 91 3.24 1.72 -7.91
N ALA A 92 3.17 3.02 -8.22
CA ALA A 92 3.97 3.60 -9.29
C ALA A 92 5.48 3.47 -9.03
N ARG A 93 5.93 3.76 -7.82
CA ARG A 93 7.36 3.61 -7.44
C ARG A 93 7.81 2.15 -7.36
N ALA A 94 6.97 1.28 -6.80
CA ALA A 94 7.25 -0.15 -6.80
C ALA A 94 7.39 -0.65 -8.24
N TYR A 95 6.51 -0.22 -9.15
CA TYR A 95 6.66 -0.55 -10.56
C TYR A 95 7.99 -0.04 -11.14
N GLN A 96 8.34 1.23 -10.93
CA GLN A 96 9.61 1.80 -11.41
C GLN A 96 10.83 1.03 -10.86
N GLY A 97 10.77 0.55 -9.61
CA GLY A 97 11.87 -0.18 -8.98
C GLY A 97 12.02 -1.64 -9.43
N ARG A 98 10.92 -2.38 -9.61
CA ARG A 98 10.94 -3.84 -9.86
C ARG A 98 10.22 -4.32 -11.13
N GLY A 99 9.55 -3.44 -11.87
CA GLY A 99 8.91 -3.74 -13.16
C GLY A 99 7.77 -4.77 -13.09
N SER A 100 7.11 -4.92 -11.94
CA SER A 100 6.12 -5.97 -11.73
C SER A 100 4.77 -5.63 -12.35
N HIS A 101 4.23 -6.54 -13.17
CA HIS A 101 2.90 -6.42 -13.76
C HIS A 101 1.78 -6.37 -12.71
N LYS A 102 1.99 -6.99 -11.53
CA LYS A 102 1.03 -6.91 -10.42
C LYS A 102 0.88 -5.47 -9.95
N ASP A 103 1.98 -4.71 -9.90
CA ASP A 103 1.95 -3.31 -9.48
C ASP A 103 1.29 -2.40 -10.52
N ILE A 104 1.48 -2.66 -11.82
CA ILE A 104 0.74 -1.96 -12.89
C ILE A 104 -0.76 -2.20 -12.75
N ASN A 105 -1.19 -3.45 -12.58
CA ASN A 105 -2.62 -3.78 -12.50
C ASN A 105 -3.27 -3.15 -11.25
N ASP A 106 -2.58 -3.20 -10.11
CA ASP A 106 -3.05 -2.56 -8.88
C ASP A 106 -3.06 -1.02 -9.07
N PHE A 107 -2.05 -0.43 -9.71
CA PHE A 107 -1.97 1.00 -10.04
C PHE A 107 -3.11 1.45 -10.95
N GLU A 108 -3.37 0.75 -12.05
CA GLU A 108 -4.49 1.01 -12.96
C GLU A 108 -5.81 1.05 -12.18
N ALA A 109 -6.07 0.01 -11.39
CA ALA A 109 -7.30 -0.10 -10.63
C ALA A 109 -7.47 1.04 -9.61
N ILE A 110 -6.37 1.49 -8.98
CA ILE A 110 -6.36 2.64 -8.06
C ILE A 110 -6.69 3.94 -8.82
N ILE A 111 -5.98 4.23 -9.92
CA ILE A 111 -6.16 5.46 -10.72
C ILE A 111 -7.60 5.56 -11.24
N LEU A 112 -8.15 4.46 -11.76
CA LEU A 112 -9.53 4.43 -12.25
C LEU A 112 -10.55 4.62 -11.11
N THR A 113 -10.24 4.11 -9.91
CA THR A 113 -11.08 4.31 -8.73
C THR A 113 -11.06 5.76 -8.26
N MET A 114 -9.87 6.39 -8.21
CA MET A 114 -9.73 7.80 -7.86
C MET A 114 -10.52 8.69 -8.83
N ALA A 115 -10.38 8.45 -10.13
CA ALA A 115 -11.12 9.19 -11.16
C ALA A 115 -12.64 9.03 -10.99
N ALA A 116 -13.13 7.82 -10.71
CA ALA A 116 -14.55 7.57 -10.48
C ALA A 116 -15.09 8.27 -9.21
N ARG A 117 -14.23 8.56 -8.23
CA ARG A 117 -14.55 9.28 -7.00
C ARG A 117 -14.29 10.78 -7.08
N ALA A 118 -13.84 11.28 -8.24
CA ALA A 118 -13.36 12.65 -8.41
C ALA A 118 -12.27 13.05 -7.39
N GLU A 119 -11.48 12.06 -6.94
CA GLU A 119 -10.28 12.29 -6.14
C GLU A 119 -9.15 12.74 -7.07
N ASN A 120 -8.22 13.55 -6.56
CA ASN A 120 -7.08 14.04 -7.34
C ASN A 120 -5.81 14.05 -6.47
N PHE A 121 -4.66 14.30 -7.09
CA PHE A 121 -3.38 14.30 -6.38
C PHE A 121 -3.13 15.56 -5.55
N ALA A 122 -4.05 16.53 -5.56
CA ALA A 122 -3.95 17.84 -4.91
C ALA A 122 -2.51 18.43 -4.99
N ARG A 123 -2.08 19.22 -4.00
CA ARG A 123 -0.67 19.70 -3.89
C ARG A 123 0.36 18.61 -3.53
N LEU A 124 -0.02 17.33 -3.50
CA LEU A 124 0.84 16.25 -3.02
C LEU A 124 1.72 15.62 -4.10
N ALA A 125 1.46 15.87 -5.40
CA ALA A 125 2.35 15.47 -6.52
C ALA A 125 3.29 16.60 -6.99
N LEU A 126 3.84 17.39 -6.07
CA LEU A 126 4.79 18.49 -6.38
C LEU A 126 6.24 18.02 -6.52
N GLU A 127 6.57 16.80 -6.06
CA GLU A 127 7.90 16.24 -6.29
C GLU A 127 8.00 15.70 -7.72
N TYR A 128 9.04 16.14 -8.44
CA TYR A 128 9.29 15.72 -9.82
C TYR A 128 9.38 14.19 -9.94
N SER A 129 10.07 13.54 -9.00
CA SER A 129 10.23 12.08 -8.94
C SER A 129 8.91 11.33 -8.82
N VAL A 130 7.98 11.83 -8.01
CA VAL A 130 6.63 11.24 -7.87
C VAL A 130 5.87 11.36 -9.17
N ARG A 131 5.89 12.54 -9.79
CA ARG A 131 5.22 12.77 -11.08
C ARG A 131 5.77 11.87 -12.18
N GLU A 132 7.09 11.73 -12.25
CA GLU A 132 7.77 10.86 -13.20
C GLU A 132 7.33 9.40 -13.02
N ALA A 133 7.36 8.87 -11.80
CA ALA A 133 6.91 7.51 -11.50
C ALA A 133 5.43 7.29 -11.89
N LEU A 134 4.54 8.24 -11.55
CA LEU A 134 3.12 8.15 -11.91
C LEU A 134 2.92 8.13 -13.43
N GLN A 135 3.65 8.98 -14.16
CA GLN A 135 3.55 9.06 -15.62
C GLN A 135 4.09 7.79 -16.30
N GLU A 136 5.21 7.26 -15.84
CA GLU A 136 5.80 6.01 -16.34
C GLU A 136 4.82 4.84 -16.14
N ALA A 137 4.33 4.65 -14.91
CA ALA A 137 3.35 3.61 -14.61
C ALA A 137 2.06 3.76 -15.43
N ALA A 138 1.60 4.99 -15.67
CA ALA A 138 0.39 5.24 -16.45
C ALA A 138 0.55 5.00 -17.96
N ILE A 139 1.76 5.15 -18.51
CA ILE A 139 2.05 4.77 -19.90
C ILE A 139 1.87 3.27 -20.07
N ASP A 140 2.43 2.49 -19.16
CA ASP A 140 2.42 1.02 -19.25
C ASP A 140 1.08 0.41 -18.83
N ALA A 141 0.37 1.05 -17.91
CA ALA A 141 -1.03 0.73 -17.58
C ALA A 141 -2.00 1.02 -18.74
N GLY A 142 -1.57 1.76 -19.76
CA GLY A 142 -2.33 1.97 -20.99
C GLY A 142 -3.12 3.27 -21.06
N ALA A 143 -3.70 3.51 -22.25
CA ALA A 143 -4.22 4.82 -22.64
C ALA A 143 -5.33 5.36 -21.72
N ARG A 144 -6.21 4.49 -21.23
CA ARG A 144 -7.31 4.87 -20.33
C ARG A 144 -6.78 5.41 -19.00
N THR A 145 -5.85 4.68 -18.40
CA THR A 145 -5.19 5.05 -17.13
C THR A 145 -4.44 6.36 -17.28
N ARG A 146 -3.69 6.52 -18.37
CA ARG A 146 -2.99 7.78 -18.68
C ARG A 146 -3.93 8.97 -18.82
N THR A 147 -5.05 8.81 -19.51
CA THR A 147 -6.05 9.89 -19.63
C THR A 147 -6.60 10.26 -18.26
N ALA A 148 -7.02 9.27 -17.46
CA ALA A 148 -7.54 9.51 -16.12
C ALA A 148 -6.50 10.20 -15.21
N LEU A 149 -5.24 9.76 -15.23
CA LEU A 149 -4.18 10.40 -14.46
C LEU A 149 -3.99 11.86 -14.85
N ASN A 150 -3.97 12.18 -16.14
CA ASN A 150 -3.78 13.55 -16.62
C ASN A 150 -4.91 14.51 -16.22
N GLU A 151 -6.12 14.01 -16.00
CA GLU A 151 -7.25 14.81 -15.50
C GLU A 151 -7.15 15.09 -13.98
N MET A 152 -6.33 14.32 -13.26
CA MET A 152 -6.17 14.39 -11.81
C MET A 152 -4.88 15.12 -11.36
N LEU A 153 -3.95 15.40 -12.28
CA LEU A 153 -2.72 16.17 -12.05
C LEU A 153 -2.92 17.66 -12.31
#